data_AF-A0A1Y3YHH7-F1
#
_entry.id   AF-A0A1Y3YHH7-F1
#
_cell.length_a   1.000
_cell.length_b   1.000
_cell.length_c   1.000
_cell.angle_alpha   90.00
_cell.angle_beta   90.00
_cell.angle_gamma   90.00
#
_symmetry.space_group_name_H-M   'P 1'
#
loop_
_entity.id
_entity.type
_entity.pdbx_description
1 polymer ?
#
loop_
_entity_poly.entity_id
_entity_poly.type
_entity_poly.pdbx_seq_one_letter_code
_entity_poly.pdbx_strand_id
1 'polypeptide(L)'
;MSACKWVVHIVVPSHSTGKVGTNGYYGRGVARKRTGDKRGACKDWMKCSELGCVQANVLLPLCDRDLIRLIEEYAGSLDAFSDIENISLYHDLSIYGDDADELLSKYSSLFNVSMNEFHFNDYFPEEGDEISGFIKGLFKGKEKKYKLLTIEGLQQGIINKKLN
;
A
#
# COMPACT_ATOMS: atom_id res chain seq x y z
N MET A 1 -29.58 -3.20 -26.25
CA MET A 1 -28.23 -3.38 -25.69
C MET A 1 -27.37 -2.22 -26.14
N SER A 2 -26.96 -1.34 -25.22
CA SER A 2 -25.59 -0.81 -25.15
C SER A 2 -25.49 0.17 -23.99
N ALA A 3 -24.59 -0.15 -23.07
CA ALA A 3 -24.39 0.53 -21.80
C ALA A 3 -23.65 1.87 -21.98
N CYS A 4 -24.12 2.92 -21.30
CA CYS A 4 -23.36 4.14 -21.09
C CYS A 4 -22.23 3.86 -20.09
N LYS A 5 -20.99 3.91 -20.59
CA LYS A 5 -19.77 3.83 -19.79
C LYS A 5 -19.51 5.20 -19.16
N TRP A 6 -19.80 5.35 -17.87
CA TRP A 6 -19.38 6.51 -17.09
C TRP A 6 -17.88 6.38 -16.80
N VAL A 7 -17.05 7.13 -17.52
CA VAL A 7 -15.64 7.32 -17.16
C VAL A 7 -15.59 8.41 -16.10
N VAL A 8 -15.18 8.05 -14.89
CA VAL A 8 -14.91 8.99 -13.81
C VAL A 8 -13.73 9.86 -14.25
N HIS A 9 -14.00 11.13 -14.55
CA HIS A 9 -12.97 12.13 -14.76
C HIS A 9 -12.26 12.38 -13.44
N ILE A 10 -11.02 11.87 -13.31
CA ILE A 10 -10.10 12.32 -12.28
C ILE A 10 -9.75 13.78 -12.62
N VAL A 11 -10.36 14.72 -11.89
CA VAL A 11 -9.96 16.13 -11.92
C VAL A 11 -8.63 16.24 -11.18
N VAL A 12 -7.55 16.52 -11.90
CA VAL A 12 -6.24 16.83 -11.30
C VAL A 12 -6.23 18.33 -10.96
N PRO A 13 -6.12 18.72 -9.68
CA PRO A 13 -6.08 20.13 -9.31
C PRO A 13 -4.79 20.75 -9.84
N SER A 14 -4.95 21.71 -10.76
CA SER A 14 -3.87 22.53 -11.28
C SER A 14 -3.72 23.75 -10.37
N HIS A 15 -2.75 23.72 -9.45
CA HIS A 15 -2.21 24.94 -8.85
C HIS A 15 -0.76 25.12 -9.31
N SER A 16 -0.52 26.30 -9.86
CA SER A 16 0.60 26.72 -10.68
C SER A 16 1.81 27.22 -9.89
N THR A 17 3.02 26.79 -10.26
CA THR A 17 4.16 27.67 -10.59
C THR A 17 5.31 26.83 -11.18
N GLY A 18 5.74 27.16 -12.40
CA GLY A 18 6.99 26.65 -13.00
C GLY A 18 6.80 25.57 -14.08
N LYS A 19 6.94 25.97 -15.36
CA LYS A 19 7.10 25.14 -16.57
C LYS A 19 6.61 23.68 -16.45
N VAL A 20 5.31 23.44 -16.52
CA VAL A 20 4.77 22.09 -16.77
C VAL A 20 4.80 21.81 -18.27
N GLY A 21 6.00 21.57 -18.80
CA GLY A 21 6.07 20.64 -19.92
C GLY A 21 5.71 19.29 -19.32
N THR A 22 4.58 18.69 -19.72
CA THR A 22 4.25 17.31 -19.34
C THR A 22 5.42 16.42 -19.71
N ASN A 23 6.24 16.06 -18.73
CA ASN A 23 7.40 15.23 -19.00
C ASN A 23 6.88 13.87 -19.48
N GLY A 24 7.27 13.49 -20.70
CA GLY A 24 6.82 12.26 -21.34
C GLY A 24 7.08 11.02 -20.48
N TYR A 25 8.14 11.03 -19.66
CA TYR A 25 8.41 9.97 -18.70
C TYR A 25 7.33 9.92 -17.61
N TYR A 26 6.92 11.03 -17.00
CA TYR A 26 5.83 11.03 -16.00
C TYR A 26 4.53 10.45 -16.57
N GLY A 27 4.09 10.98 -17.72
CA GLY A 27 2.84 10.56 -18.36
C GLY A 27 2.88 9.08 -18.77
N ARG A 28 4.00 8.63 -19.34
CA ARG A 28 4.19 7.22 -19.70
C ARG A 28 4.24 6.32 -18.47
N GLY A 29 4.87 6.75 -17.37
CA GLY A 29 4.90 5.99 -16.14
C GLY A 29 3.50 5.77 -15.55
N VAL A 30 2.65 6.81 -15.56
CA VAL A 30 1.24 6.69 -15.18
C VAL A 30 0.49 5.72 -16.09
N ALA A 31 0.70 5.79 -17.41
CA ALA A 31 0.08 4.87 -18.36
C ALA A 31 0.53 3.42 -18.13
N ARG A 32 1.83 3.19 -17.92
CA ARG A 32 2.41 1.87 -17.62
C ARG A 32 1.86 1.28 -16.34
N LYS A 33 1.74 2.07 -15.26
CA LYS A 33 1.10 1.61 -14.03
C LYS A 33 -0.35 1.16 -14.31
N ARG A 34 -1.11 1.94 -15.08
CA ARG A 34 -2.50 1.58 -15.46
C ARG A 34 -2.59 0.30 -16.30
N THR A 35 -1.54 -0.02 -17.07
CA THR A 35 -1.47 -1.26 -17.85
C THR A 35 -0.76 -2.41 -17.11
N GLY A 36 -0.42 -2.24 -15.83
CA GLY A 36 0.25 -3.25 -15.01
C GLY A 36 1.78 -3.33 -15.15
N ASP A 37 2.42 -2.53 -16.00
CA ASP A 37 3.88 -2.45 -16.12
C ASP A 37 4.46 -1.55 -15.01
N LYS A 38 4.39 -2.05 -13.78
CA LYS A 38 4.83 -1.35 -12.56
C LYS A 38 6.34 -1.05 -12.59
N ARG A 39 7.14 -2.02 -13.06
CA ARG A 39 8.60 -1.86 -13.20
C ARG A 39 8.95 -0.79 -14.23
N GLY A 40 8.27 -0.78 -15.37
CA GLY A 40 8.44 0.24 -16.39
C GLY A 40 7.92 1.61 -15.94
N ALA A 41 6.85 1.66 -15.14
CA ALA A 41 6.37 2.89 -14.51
C ALA A 41 7.41 3.49 -13.58
N CYS A 42 8.02 2.66 -12.74
CA CYS A 42 9.09 3.07 -11.83
C CYS A 42 10.33 3.59 -12.54
N LYS A 43 10.77 2.90 -13.60
CA LYS A 43 11.87 3.38 -14.45
C LYS A 43 11.57 4.77 -15.02
N ASP A 44 10.34 4.99 -15.46
CA ASP A 44 9.93 6.27 -16.01
C ASP A 44 9.85 7.37 -14.94
N TRP A 45 9.30 7.10 -13.76
CA TRP A 45 9.26 8.10 -12.68
C TRP A 45 10.64 8.44 -12.14
N MET A 46 11.53 7.45 -11.96
CA MET A 46 12.94 7.70 -11.62
C MET A 46 13.60 8.59 -12.67
N LYS A 47 13.43 8.27 -13.96
CA LYS A 47 14.01 9.09 -15.03
C LYS A 47 13.45 10.51 -15.04
N CYS A 48 12.17 10.66 -14.75
CA CYS A 48 11.56 11.97 -14.64
C CYS A 48 12.14 12.77 -13.47
N SER A 49 12.30 12.14 -12.30
CA SER A 49 12.94 12.75 -11.13
C SER A 49 14.36 13.22 -11.44
N GLU A 50 15.18 12.40 -12.11
CA GLU A 50 16.52 12.80 -12.58
C GLU A 50 16.51 14.04 -13.48
N LEU A 51 15.44 14.23 -14.25
CA LEU A 51 15.24 15.38 -15.15
C LEU A 51 14.58 16.58 -14.45
N GLY A 52 14.35 16.51 -13.13
CA GLY A 52 13.77 17.60 -12.33
C GLY A 52 12.23 17.57 -12.23
N CYS A 53 11.57 16.46 -12.55
CA CYS A 53 10.12 16.33 -12.35
C CYS A 53 9.77 16.20 -10.87
N VAL A 54 9.44 17.31 -10.23
CA VAL A 54 8.96 17.29 -8.83
C VAL A 54 7.71 16.42 -8.68
N GLN A 55 6.85 16.34 -9.70
CA GLN A 55 5.66 15.49 -9.66
C GLN A 55 5.99 13.99 -9.54
N ALA A 56 7.13 13.54 -10.06
CA ALA A 56 7.53 12.13 -10.01
C ALA A 56 8.04 11.73 -8.62
N ASN A 57 8.60 12.67 -7.86
CA ASN A 57 9.16 12.42 -6.53
C ASN A 57 8.12 11.85 -5.56
N VAL A 58 6.85 12.27 -5.68
CA VAL A 58 5.73 11.74 -4.90
C VAL A 58 5.47 10.26 -5.18
N LEU A 59 5.83 9.76 -6.37
CA LEU A 59 5.57 8.40 -6.81
C LEU A 59 6.77 7.46 -6.68
N LEU A 60 7.97 7.99 -6.44
CA LEU A 60 9.17 7.16 -6.20
C LEU A 60 9.01 6.16 -5.05
N PRO A 61 8.28 6.45 -3.96
CA PRO A 61 8.02 5.46 -2.91
C PRO A 61 7.26 4.21 -3.38
N LEU A 62 6.50 4.29 -4.49
CA LEU A 62 5.86 3.11 -5.09
C LEU A 62 6.88 2.16 -5.72
N CYS A 63 8.08 2.66 -5.98
CA CYS A 63 9.19 1.92 -6.55
C CYS A 63 10.13 1.38 -5.49
N ASP A 64 9.81 1.65 -4.23
CA ASP A 64 10.70 1.38 -3.13
C ASP A 64 10.75 -0.11 -2.84
N ARG A 65 11.96 -0.67 -2.99
CA ARG A 65 12.26 -2.06 -2.67
C ARG A 65 12.39 -2.23 -1.16
N ASP A 66 12.57 -1.16 -0.40
CA ASP A 66 12.74 -1.21 1.04
C ASP A 66 11.45 -1.63 1.74
N LEU A 67 10.27 -1.24 1.23
CA LEU A 67 9.00 -1.72 1.77
C LEU A 67 8.84 -3.23 1.55
N ILE A 68 9.17 -3.70 0.34
CA ILE A 68 9.11 -5.13 0.01
C ILE A 68 10.09 -5.91 0.89
N ARG A 69 11.32 -5.42 1.03
CA ARG A 69 12.35 -6.03 1.86
C ARG A 69 11.95 -6.08 3.34
N LEU A 70 11.32 -5.02 3.85
CA LEU A 70 10.79 -4.99 5.22
C LEU A 70 9.73 -6.07 5.39
N ILE A 71 8.81 -6.24 4.43
CA ILE A 71 7.77 -7.27 4.52
C ILE A 71 8.39 -8.67 4.39
N GLU A 72 9.38 -8.86 3.51
CA GLU A 72 10.11 -10.12 3.35
C GLU A 72 10.87 -10.55 4.62
N GLU A 73 11.25 -9.60 5.49
CA GLU A 73 11.84 -9.89 6.81
C GLU A 73 10.89 -10.70 7.71
N TYR A 74 9.57 -10.49 7.55
CA TYR A 74 8.53 -11.15 8.36
C TYR A 74 7.81 -12.28 7.61
N ALA A 75 7.51 -12.10 6.33
CA ALA A 75 6.76 -13.07 5.51
C ALA A 75 7.65 -14.09 4.79
N GLY A 76 8.94 -13.83 4.65
CA GLY A 76 9.80 -14.51 3.68
C GLY A 76 9.54 -14.04 2.24
N SER A 77 9.98 -14.84 1.26
CA SER A 77 9.96 -14.43 -0.16
C SER A 77 8.55 -14.19 -0.69
N LEU A 78 8.35 -13.02 -1.32
CA LEU A 78 7.11 -12.65 -2.00
C LEU A 78 7.10 -13.02 -3.50
N ASP A 79 8.15 -13.69 -4.00
CA ASP A 79 8.30 -14.00 -5.44
C ASP A 79 7.23 -14.98 -5.97
N ALA A 80 6.57 -15.72 -5.08
CA ALA A 80 5.49 -16.63 -5.45
C ALA A 80 4.21 -15.88 -5.87
N PHE A 81 4.10 -14.59 -5.56
CA PHE A 81 2.90 -13.82 -5.81
C PHE A 81 3.00 -13.00 -7.09
N SER A 82 2.05 -13.20 -7.99
CA SER A 82 1.95 -12.45 -9.25
C SER A 82 1.38 -11.04 -9.07
N ASP A 83 0.62 -10.78 -7.99
CA ASP A 83 0.00 -9.49 -7.70
C ASP A 83 0.28 -9.02 -6.26
N ILE A 84 1.53 -8.69 -6.00
CA ILE A 84 2.05 -8.27 -4.68
C ILE A 84 1.25 -7.13 -4.04
N GLU A 85 0.71 -6.19 -4.82
CA GLU A 85 0.04 -5.00 -4.27
C GLU A 85 -1.26 -5.32 -3.50
N ASN A 86 -1.95 -6.40 -3.89
CA ASN A 86 -3.23 -6.79 -3.28
C ASN A 86 -3.08 -7.77 -2.11
N ILE A 87 -1.85 -8.18 -1.80
CA ILE A 87 -1.57 -9.07 -0.67
C ILE A 87 -1.83 -8.33 0.64
N SER A 88 -2.66 -8.90 1.49
CA SER A 88 -2.90 -8.47 2.86
C SER A 88 -1.85 -9.01 3.83
N LEU A 89 -1.39 -8.16 4.76
CA LEU A 89 -0.50 -8.57 5.84
C LEU A 89 -1.08 -9.74 6.65
N TYR A 90 -2.33 -9.61 7.11
CA TYR A 90 -2.96 -10.67 7.90
C TYR A 90 -3.47 -11.83 7.04
N HIS A 91 -4.39 -11.57 6.10
CA HIS A 91 -5.14 -12.64 5.43
C HIS A 91 -4.29 -13.50 4.47
N ASP A 92 -3.24 -12.93 3.88
CA ASP A 92 -2.39 -13.65 2.91
C ASP A 92 -1.02 -14.02 3.48
N LEU A 93 -0.40 -13.13 4.27
CA LEU A 93 0.94 -13.37 4.84
C LEU A 93 0.89 -13.92 6.26
N SER A 94 -0.29 -13.97 6.89
CA SER A 94 -0.46 -14.41 8.29
C SER A 94 0.42 -13.62 9.27
N ILE A 95 0.72 -12.36 8.96
CA ILE A 95 1.39 -11.42 9.86
C ILE A 95 0.30 -10.75 10.70
N TYR A 96 0.31 -10.97 12.01
CA TYR A 96 -0.59 -10.36 12.98
C TYR A 96 0.10 -10.26 14.35
N GLY A 97 -0.60 -9.71 15.33
CA GLY A 97 -0.10 -9.69 16.69
C GLY A 97 1.18 -8.87 16.86
N ASP A 98 2.15 -9.39 17.62
CA ASP A 98 3.41 -8.70 17.90
C ASP A 98 4.24 -8.49 16.64
N ASP A 99 4.26 -9.46 15.73
CA ASP A 99 4.93 -9.35 14.41
C ASP A 99 4.35 -8.19 13.59
N ALA A 100 3.02 -8.04 13.56
CA ALA A 100 2.39 -6.93 12.85
C ALA A 100 2.68 -5.58 13.50
N ASP A 101 2.66 -5.50 14.83
CA ASP A 101 2.95 -4.27 15.56
C ASP A 101 4.41 -3.83 15.36
N GLU A 102 5.35 -4.78 15.40
CA GLU A 102 6.77 -4.52 15.15
C GLU A 102 7.02 -4.10 13.70
N LEU A 103 6.43 -4.81 12.73
CA LEU A 103 6.52 -4.46 11.30
C LEU A 103 6.00 -3.04 11.08
N LEU A 104 4.82 -2.71 11.61
CA LEU A 104 4.20 -1.39 11.44
C LEU A 104 4.99 -0.28 12.14
N SER A 105 5.63 -0.59 13.27
CA SER A 105 6.55 0.31 13.96
C SER A 105 7.79 0.61 13.12
N LYS A 106 8.43 -0.42 12.55
CA LYS A 106 9.56 -0.28 11.62
C LYS A 106 9.14 0.50 10.36
N TYR A 107 8.00 0.17 9.77
CA TYR A 107 7.42 0.85 8.61
C TYR A 107 7.21 2.35 8.88
N SER A 108 6.56 2.69 9.99
CA SER A 108 6.30 4.07 10.40
C SER A 108 7.59 4.88 10.51
N SER A 109 8.61 4.30 11.16
CA SER A 109 9.93 4.92 11.34
C SER A 109 10.68 5.08 10.01
N LEU A 110 10.76 4.00 9.21
CA LEU A 110 11.52 3.95 7.97
C LEU A 110 10.99 4.93 6.92
N PHE A 111 9.66 5.07 6.83
CA PHE A 111 9.01 5.88 5.79
C PHE A 111 8.43 7.20 6.30
N ASN A 112 8.55 7.48 7.60
CA ASN A 112 7.99 8.63 8.29
C ASN A 112 6.47 8.75 8.05
N VAL A 113 5.73 7.70 8.43
CA VAL A 113 4.27 7.60 8.24
C VAL A 113 3.57 7.74 9.59
N SER A 114 2.62 8.65 9.70
CA SER A 114 1.83 8.79 10.93
C SER A 114 0.87 7.61 11.10
N MET A 115 0.84 7.06 12.31
CA MET A 115 -0.06 5.96 12.72
C MET A 115 -1.18 6.43 13.65
N ASN A 116 -1.34 7.74 13.86
CA ASN A 116 -2.25 8.29 14.88
C ASN A 116 -3.74 7.97 14.63
N GLU A 117 -4.13 7.84 13.35
CA GLU A 117 -5.49 7.49 12.94
C GLU A 117 -5.65 5.97 12.72
N PHE A 118 -4.56 5.20 12.83
CA PHE A 118 -4.57 3.77 12.56
C PHE A 118 -5.08 2.99 13.77
N HIS A 119 -6.15 2.23 13.57
CA HIS A 119 -6.73 1.35 14.58
C HIS A 119 -6.30 -0.10 14.36
N PHE A 120 -5.24 -0.53 15.04
CA PHE A 120 -4.63 -1.87 14.87
C PHE A 120 -5.66 -3.01 14.89
N ASN A 121 -6.56 -2.99 15.87
CA ASN A 121 -7.59 -4.01 16.08
C ASN A 121 -8.65 -4.09 14.98
N ASP A 122 -8.72 -3.12 14.07
CA ASP A 122 -9.60 -3.24 12.89
C ASP A 122 -9.02 -4.18 11.84
N TYR A 123 -7.70 -4.37 11.83
CA TYR A 123 -6.95 -5.11 10.81
C TYR A 123 -6.38 -6.43 11.31
N PHE A 124 -6.02 -6.50 12.60
CA PHE A 124 -5.38 -7.66 13.20
C PHE A 124 -6.13 -8.15 14.44
N PRO A 125 -6.10 -9.46 14.72
CA PRO A 125 -6.53 -10.02 16.01
C PRO A 125 -5.60 -9.57 17.15
N GLU A 126 -6.13 -9.46 18.37
CA GLU A 126 -5.32 -9.29 19.59
C GLU A 126 -4.69 -10.63 20.00
N GLU A 127 -3.39 -10.63 20.29
CA GLU A 127 -2.73 -11.79 20.87
C GLU A 127 -3.28 -12.05 22.28
N GLY A 128 -4.00 -13.15 22.44
CA GLY A 128 -4.73 -13.49 23.67
C GLY A 128 -6.18 -13.92 23.44
N ASP A 129 -6.73 -13.71 22.24
CA ASP A 129 -8.07 -14.18 21.85
C ASP A 129 -8.11 -15.69 21.50
N GLU A 130 -7.04 -16.45 21.80
CA GLU A 130 -7.05 -17.92 21.69
C GLU A 130 -7.92 -18.59 22.77
N ILE A 131 -8.21 -17.91 23.89
CA ILE A 131 -9.13 -18.42 24.92
C ILE A 131 -10.57 -18.53 24.38
N SER A 132 -10.92 -17.73 23.38
CA SER A 132 -12.20 -17.80 22.66
C SER A 132 -12.34 -19.10 21.85
N GLY A 133 -11.24 -19.72 21.40
CA GLY A 133 -11.26 -21.03 20.73
C GLY A 133 -11.78 -22.16 21.62
N PHE A 134 -11.43 -22.14 22.90
CA PHE A 134 -11.91 -23.09 23.91
C PHE A 134 -13.33 -22.77 24.42
N ILE A 135 -13.75 -21.50 24.41
CA ILE A 135 -15.05 -21.04 24.93
C ILE A 135 -16.13 -20.90 23.84
N LYS A 136 -15.76 -20.92 22.53
CA LYS A 136 -16.69 -20.85 21.38
C LYS A 136 -17.78 -21.92 21.40
N GLY A 137 -17.52 -23.07 22.05
CA GLY A 137 -18.50 -24.12 22.27
C GLY A 137 -19.62 -23.75 23.26
N LEU A 138 -19.37 -22.79 24.16
CA LEU A 138 -20.34 -22.31 25.16
C LEU A 138 -20.96 -20.94 24.80
N PHE A 139 -20.25 -20.07 24.08
CA PHE A 139 -20.76 -18.75 23.72
C PHE A 139 -20.50 -18.46 22.22
N LYS A 140 -21.56 -18.57 21.43
CA LYS A 140 -21.56 -18.37 19.97
C LYS A 140 -21.50 -16.87 19.63
N GLY A 141 -20.36 -16.23 19.90
CA GLY A 141 -20.07 -14.85 19.47
C GLY A 141 -19.88 -14.78 17.96
N LYS A 142 -20.30 -13.68 17.32
CA LYS A 142 -20.05 -13.42 15.89
C LYS A 142 -18.53 -13.31 15.65
N GLU A 143 -18.02 -14.01 14.65
CA GLU A 143 -16.62 -13.85 14.22
C GLU A 143 -16.38 -12.41 13.77
N LYS A 144 -15.38 -11.75 14.37
CA LYS A 144 -14.97 -10.41 13.98
C LYS A 144 -14.37 -10.46 12.57
N LYS A 145 -14.86 -9.61 11.68
CA LYS A 145 -14.33 -9.48 10.32
C LYS A 145 -13.29 -8.36 10.30
N TYR A 146 -12.04 -8.72 10.04
CA TYR A 146 -10.93 -7.78 9.95
C TYR A 146 -10.88 -7.10 8.58
N LYS A 147 -10.49 -5.83 8.57
CA LYS A 147 -10.19 -5.05 7.36
C LYS A 147 -8.91 -5.59 6.70
N LEU A 148 -8.77 -5.33 5.41
CA LEU A 148 -7.58 -5.70 4.63
C LEU A 148 -6.56 -4.56 4.70
N LEU A 149 -5.37 -4.84 5.22
CA LEU A 149 -4.22 -3.96 5.11
C LEU A 149 -3.26 -4.55 4.08
N THR A 150 -3.34 -4.05 2.84
CA THR A 150 -2.55 -4.57 1.72
C THR A 150 -1.23 -3.83 1.54
N ILE A 151 -0.32 -4.41 0.75
CA ILE A 151 0.93 -3.75 0.35
C ILE A 151 0.65 -2.43 -0.37
N GLU A 152 -0.37 -2.36 -1.24
CA GLU A 152 -0.81 -1.08 -1.82
C GLU A 152 -1.28 -0.09 -0.74
N GLY A 153 -2.00 -0.55 0.28
CA GLY A 153 -2.41 0.28 1.41
C GLY A 153 -1.22 0.92 2.12
N LEU A 154 -0.18 0.13 2.39
CA LEU A 154 1.08 0.62 2.96
C LEU A 154 1.77 1.61 2.02
N GLN A 155 1.81 1.33 0.71
CA GLN A 155 2.37 2.25 -0.27
C GLN A 155 1.63 3.60 -0.30
N GLN A 156 0.30 3.59 -0.24
CA GLN A 156 -0.50 4.82 -0.13
C GLN A 156 -0.22 5.54 1.18
N GLY A 157 0.00 4.81 2.28
CA GLY A 157 0.40 5.40 3.55
C GLY A 157 1.70 6.19 3.46
N ILE A 158 2.69 5.68 2.71
CA ILE A 158 3.97 6.37 2.48
C ILE A 158 3.77 7.66 1.68
N ILE A 159 2.96 7.61 0.63
CA ILE A 159 2.63 8.77 -0.21
C ILE A 159 1.90 9.85 0.60
N ASN A 160 0.90 9.43 1.37
CA ASN A 160 0.03 10.32 2.13
C ASN A 160 0.65 10.77 3.47
N LYS A 161 1.80 10.18 3.84
CA LYS A 161 2.46 10.35 5.14
C LYS A 161 1.58 10.01 6.34
N LYS A 162 0.54 9.19 6.12
CA LYS A 162 -0.34 8.67 7.17
C LYS A 162 -1.01 7.37 6.76
N LEU A 163 -1.20 6.47 7.72
CA LEU A 163 -1.96 5.23 7.58
C LEU A 163 -3.30 5.37 8.31
N ASN A 164 -4.39 4.93 7.66
CA ASN A 164 -5.77 5.04 8.16
C ASN A 164 -6.36 3.67 8.49
#